data_AF-X0ZEX7-F1
#
_entry.id   AF-X0ZEX7-F1
#
_cell.length_a   1.000
_cell.length_b   1.000
_cell.length_c   1.000
_cell.angle_alpha   90.00
_cell.angle_beta   90.00
_cell.angle_gamma   90.00
#
_symmetry.space_group_name_H-M   'P 1'
#
loop_
_entity.id
_entity.type
_entity.pdbx_description
1 polymer ?
#
loop_
_entity_poly.entity_id
_entity_poly.type
_entity_poly.pdbx_seq_one_letter_code
_entity_poly.pdbx_strand_id
1 'polypeptide(L)'
;MLEGITIEEARAKIWLLGRRGLLTTKLEDLNQFQQIYSKDVTTEKTELADVVKNVKPTVLIGCSTVANAFTEEIIKTMAKHTEKPIILPLSNPNSKLGSRMP
;
A
#
# COMPACT_ATOMS: atom_id res chain seq x y z
N MET A 1 -1.82 -7.05 25.64
CA MET A 1 -0.37 -7.35 25.57
C MET A 1 0.09 -6.86 24.21
N LEU A 2 0.76 -5.71 24.16
CA LEU A 2 1.34 -5.20 22.90
C LEU A 2 2.50 -6.12 22.54
N GLU A 3 2.39 -6.79 21.39
CA GLU A 3 3.38 -7.76 20.90
C GLU A 3 4.79 -7.14 20.90
N GLY A 4 5.77 -7.91 21.38
CA GLY A 4 7.09 -7.45 21.82
C GLY A 4 8.07 -7.01 20.72
N ILE A 5 7.62 -6.14 19.82
CA ILE A 5 8.49 -5.44 18.86
C ILE A 5 8.51 -3.95 19.18
N THR A 6 9.64 -3.31 18.89
CA THR A 6 9.77 -1.86 19.06
C THR A 6 8.90 -1.10 18.05
N ILE A 7 8.59 0.17 18.36
CA ILE A 7 7.84 1.05 17.44
C ILE A 7 8.58 1.20 16.10
N GLU A 8 9.91 1.23 16.14
CA GLU A 8 10.77 1.35 14.95
C GLU A 8 10.67 0.11 14.06
N GLU A 9 10.67 -1.09 14.64
CA GLU A 9 10.45 -2.34 13.91
C GLU A 9 9.05 -2.43 13.31
N ALA A 10 8.03 -1.96 14.04
CA ALA A 10 6.67 -1.90 13.52
C ALA A 10 6.58 -0.96 12.29
N ARG A 11 7.21 0.22 12.37
CA ARG A 11 7.30 1.18 11.24
C ARG A 11 8.09 0.61 10.07
N ALA A 12 9.15 -0.16 10.34
CA ALA A 12 9.96 -0.82 9.32
C ALA A 12 9.12 -1.78 8.45
N LYS A 13 8.12 -2.44 9.04
CA LYS A 13 7.20 -3.37 8.35
C LYS A 13 6.06 -2.70 7.56
N ILE A 14 5.83 -1.40 7.78
CA ILE A 14 4.75 -0.65 7.11
C ILE A 14 5.32 0.07 5.88
N TRP A 15 4.67 -0.11 4.73
CA TRP A 15 5.04 0.51 3.45
C TRP A 15 3.87 1.34 2.94
N LEU A 16 4.08 2.65 2.79
CA LEU A 16 3.04 3.59 2.37
C LEU A 16 3.28 4.07 0.95
N LEU A 17 2.24 4.04 0.13
CA LEU A 17 2.25 4.57 -1.22
C LEU A 17 1.29 5.77 -1.32
N GLY A 18 1.75 6.84 -1.94
CA GLY A 18 0.97 8.03 -2.25
C GLY A 18 0.84 8.27 -3.75
N ARG A 19 0.38 9.48 -4.13
CA ARG A 19 0.23 9.90 -5.53
C ARG A 19 1.54 9.88 -6.33
N ARG A 20 2.69 10.02 -5.66
CA ARG A 20 4.03 10.02 -6.27
C ARG A 20 4.70 8.63 -6.23
N GLY A 21 4.00 7.59 -5.82
CA GLY A 21 4.54 6.24 -5.59
C GLY A 21 4.88 6.00 -4.12
N LEU A 22 5.77 5.04 -3.86
CA LEU A 22 6.27 4.72 -2.52
C LEU A 22 6.86 5.95 -1.82
N LEU A 23 6.56 6.11 -0.52
CA LEU A 23 7.18 7.14 0.31
C LEU A 23 8.67 6.84 0.51
N THR A 24 9.54 7.62 -0.12
CA THR A 24 10.99 7.53 0.05
C THR A 24 11.57 8.74 0.78
N THR A 25 12.75 8.56 1.38
CA THR A 25 13.51 9.64 2.04
C THR A 25 13.91 10.78 1.10
N LYS A 26 13.88 10.54 -0.22
CA LYS A 26 14.18 11.51 -1.27
C LYS A 26 13.00 12.41 -1.63
N LEU A 27 11.77 12.10 -1.19
CA LEU A 27 10.61 12.91 -1.52
C LEU A 27 10.63 14.22 -0.73
N GLU A 28 10.67 15.33 -1.45
CA GLU A 28 10.43 16.66 -0.90
C GLU A 28 8.93 16.83 -0.56
N ASP A 29 8.63 17.60 0.48
CA ASP A 29 7.27 17.88 1.00
C ASP A 29 6.50 16.70 1.62
N LEU A 30 7.18 15.83 2.39
CA LEU A 30 6.49 14.85 3.24
C LEU A 30 6.02 15.47 4.55
N ASN A 31 4.76 15.21 4.92
CA ASN A 31 4.25 15.56 6.25
C ASN A 31 5.06 14.81 7.34
N GLN A 32 5.19 15.38 8.54
CA GLN A 32 5.94 14.75 9.65
C GLN A 32 5.49 13.31 9.94
N PHE A 33 4.17 13.06 9.88
CA PHE A 33 3.59 11.72 10.06
C PHE A 33 3.89 10.74 8.92
N GLN A 34 4.27 11.23 7.74
CA GLN A 34 4.67 10.42 6.59
C GLN A 34 6.18 10.11 6.61
N GLN A 35 7.00 11.05 7.10
CA GLN A 35 8.45 10.90 7.18
C GLN A 35 8.87 9.68 8.00
N ILE A 36 8.17 9.39 9.10
CA ILE A 36 8.44 8.21 9.96
C ILE A 36 8.20 6.85 9.27
N TYR A 37 7.53 6.83 8.12
CA TYR A 37 7.29 5.63 7.30
C TYR A 37 8.06 5.65 5.97
N SER A 38 8.84 6.71 5.73
CA SER A 38 9.65 6.81 4.52
C SER A 38 10.70 5.70 4.48
N LYS A 39 10.97 5.20 3.28
CA LYS A 39 11.93 4.12 3.05
C LYS A 39 13.11 4.63 2.26
N ASP A 40 14.31 4.21 2.66
CA ASP A 40 15.52 4.51 1.90
C ASP A 40 15.64 3.54 0.72
N VAL A 41 14.89 3.82 -0.34
CA VAL A 41 14.90 3.06 -1.60
C VAL A 41 15.54 3.93 -2.65
N THR A 42 16.52 3.39 -3.37
CA THR A 42 17.29 4.13 -4.38
C THR A 42 16.45 4.52 -5.59
N THR A 43 15.39 3.76 -5.89
CA THR A 43 14.52 3.95 -7.06
C THR A 43 13.51 5.07 -6.88
N GLU A 44 13.56 6.02 -7.80
CA GLU A 44 12.67 7.17 -7.87
C GLU A 44 11.43 6.74 -8.67
N LYS A 45 10.30 6.57 -7.97
CA LYS A 45 9.01 5.98 -8.45
C LYS A 45 8.98 4.45 -8.39
N THR A 46 8.59 3.95 -7.23
CA THR A 46 8.19 2.55 -7.04
C THR A 46 6.66 2.49 -7.02
N GLU A 47 6.05 1.75 -7.95
CA GLU A 47 4.60 1.58 -8.02
C GLU A 47 4.15 0.43 -7.12
N LEU A 48 2.83 0.29 -6.93
CA LEU A 48 2.26 -0.77 -6.08
C LEU A 48 2.72 -2.17 -6.51
N ALA A 49 2.77 -2.43 -7.82
CA ALA A 49 3.21 -3.71 -8.34
C ALA A 49 4.67 -4.02 -7.96
N ASP A 50 5.55 -3.03 -8.03
CA ASP A 50 6.96 -3.18 -7.64
C ASP A 50 7.11 -3.41 -6.14
N VAL A 51 6.36 -2.66 -5.32
CA VAL A 51 6.36 -2.86 -3.86
C VAL A 51 5.90 -4.27 -3.53
N VAL A 52 4.81 -4.75 -4.14
CA VAL A 52 4.29 -6.09 -3.89
C VAL A 52 5.28 -7.17 -4.31
N LYS A 53 5.96 -7.02 -5.45
CA LYS A 53 6.98 -7.96 -5.95
C LYS A 53 8.20 -8.03 -5.03
N ASN A 54 8.68 -6.88 -4.55
CA ASN A 54 9.91 -6.80 -3.76
C ASN A 54 9.69 -7.05 -2.27
N VAL A 55 8.68 -6.43 -1.67
CA VAL A 55 8.39 -6.49 -0.23
C VAL A 55 7.65 -7.76 0.16
N LYS A 56 6.87 -8.34 -0.77
CA LYS A 56 6.03 -9.53 -0.52
C LYS A 56 5.11 -9.32 0.69
N PRO A 57 4.24 -8.29 0.67
CA PRO A 57 3.37 -7.99 1.79
C PRO A 57 2.36 -9.11 2.05
N THR A 58 1.96 -9.24 3.31
CA THR A 58 0.88 -10.15 3.73
C THR A 58 -0.48 -9.47 3.77
N VAL A 59 -0.49 -8.16 3.98
CA VAL A 59 -1.69 -7.32 4.07
C VAL A 59 -1.58 -6.17 3.08
N LEU A 60 -2.65 -5.92 2.34
CA LEU A 60 -2.79 -4.79 1.43
C LEU A 60 -4.03 -3.96 1.80
N ILE A 61 -3.82 -2.68 2.07
CA ILE A 61 -4.88 -1.75 2.50
C ILE A 61 -5.00 -0.64 1.47
N GLY A 62 -6.18 -0.49 0.88
CA GLY A 62 -6.47 0.48 -0.16
C GLY A 62 -7.36 1.59 0.37
N CYS A 63 -6.76 2.73 0.72
CA CYS A 63 -7.49 3.92 1.15
C CYS A 63 -7.50 5.02 0.07
N SER A 64 -6.98 4.75 -1.13
CA SER A 64 -7.00 5.69 -2.23
C SER A 64 -8.33 5.58 -2.97
N THR A 65 -8.93 6.70 -3.34
CA THR A 65 -10.15 6.77 -4.18
C THR A 65 -9.92 6.28 -5.63
N VAL A 66 -8.80 5.58 -5.87
CA VAL A 66 -8.41 5.02 -7.16
C VAL A 66 -9.12 3.68 -7.34
N ALA A 67 -10.05 3.65 -8.27
CA ALA A 67 -10.69 2.41 -8.69
C ALA A 67 -9.66 1.46 -9.34
N ASN A 68 -9.84 0.16 -9.14
CA ASN A 68 -9.02 -0.91 -9.76
C ASN A 68 -7.51 -0.83 -9.45
N ALA A 69 -7.11 -0.21 -8.34
CA ALA A 69 -5.71 -0.20 -7.91
C ALA A 69 -5.17 -1.61 -7.63
N PHE A 70 -6.04 -2.55 -7.22
CA PHE A 70 -5.70 -3.95 -6.96
C PHE A 70 -6.00 -4.79 -8.19
N THR A 71 -5.06 -4.82 -9.13
CA THR A 71 -5.17 -5.62 -10.34
C THR A 71 -5.02 -7.11 -10.04
N GLU A 72 -5.53 -7.95 -10.94
CA GLU A 72 -5.37 -9.41 -10.84
C GLU A 72 -3.90 -9.83 -10.76
N GLU A 73 -3.00 -9.14 -11.47
CA GLU A 73 -1.56 -9.39 -11.39
C GLU A 73 -1.04 -9.16 -9.97
N ILE A 74 -1.44 -8.07 -9.32
CA ILE A 74 -1.01 -7.75 -7.95
C ILE A 74 -1.50 -8.80 -6.96
N ILE A 75 -2.78 -9.18 -7.05
CA ILE A 75 -3.39 -10.18 -6.17
C ILE A 75 -2.73 -11.54 -6.36
N LYS A 76 -2.53 -11.99 -7.61
CA LYS A 76 -1.84 -13.24 -7.91
C LYS A 76 -0.39 -13.22 -7.42
N THR A 77 0.29 -12.08 -7.55
CA THR A 77 1.67 -11.93 -7.06
C THR A 77 1.74 -12.04 -5.54
N MET A 78 0.80 -11.43 -4.81
CA MET A 78 0.70 -11.62 -3.35
C MET A 78 0.43 -13.09 -3.00
N ALA A 79 -0.53 -13.73 -3.66
CA ALA A 79 -0.90 -15.12 -3.40
C ALA A 79 0.23 -16.13 -3.66
N LYS A 80 1.23 -15.79 -4.48
CA LYS A 80 2.42 -16.63 -4.70
C LYS A 80 3.35 -16.70 -3.47
N HIS A 81 3.31 -15.68 -2.62
CA HIS A 81 4.26 -15.55 -1.50
C HIS A 81 3.58 -15.55 -0.14
N THR A 82 2.28 -15.28 -0.09
CA THR A 82 1.46 -15.27 1.12
C THR A 82 0.32 -16.26 0.94
N GLU A 83 0.26 -17.31 1.76
CA GLU A 83 -0.78 -18.35 1.68
C GLU A 83 -2.20 -17.78 1.83
N LYS A 84 -2.36 -16.82 2.74
CA LYS A 84 -3.65 -16.16 3.04
C LYS A 84 -3.47 -14.64 3.00
N PRO A 85 -3.44 -14.01 1.81
CA PRO A 85 -3.26 -12.56 1.70
C PRO A 85 -4.52 -11.84 2.19
N ILE A 86 -4.35 -10.81 3.01
CA ILE A 86 -5.45 -9.98 3.50
C ILE A 86 -5.53 -8.74 2.61
N ILE A 87 -6.67 -8.53 1.94
CA ILE A 87 -6.88 -7.40 1.03
C ILE A 87 -8.08 -6.59 1.54
N LEU A 88 -7.84 -5.32 1.87
CA LEU A 88 -8.81 -4.40 2.46
C LEU A 88 -9.02 -3.19 1.54
N PRO A 89 -9.95 -3.24 0.57
CA PRO A 89 -10.33 -2.08 -0.23
C PRO A 89 -11.28 -1.19 0.59
N LEU A 90 -10.71 -0.21 1.30
CA LEU A 90 -11.44 0.70 2.19
C LEU A 90 -11.90 1.99 1.49
N SER A 91 -11.61 2.17 0.20
CA SER A 91 -12.11 3.30 -0.55
C SER A 91 -13.63 3.19 -0.74
N ASN A 92 -14.34 4.25 -0.34
CA ASN A 92 -15.80 4.29 -0.37
C ASN A 92 -16.34 4.04 -1.80
N PRO A 93 -17.33 3.15 -1.99
CA PRO A 93 -17.83 2.77 -3.32
C PRO A 93 -18.83 3.79 -3.86
N ASN A 94 -18.39 4.96 -4.35
CA ASN A 94 -19.33 6.01 -4.75
C ASN A 94 -19.08 6.63 -6.12
N SER A 95 -18.82 5.83 -7.17
CA SER A 95 -18.91 6.35 -8.55
C SER A 95 -19.54 5.41 -9.60
N LYS A 96 -20.33 4.39 -9.19
CA LYS A 96 -21.27 3.69 -10.09
C LYS A 96 -22.59 3.23 -9.44
N LEU A 97 -23.16 4.02 -8.53
CA LEU A 97 -24.58 3.85 -8.13
C LEU A 97 -25.44 4.98 -8.71
N GLY A 98 -25.44 5.10 -10.04
CA GLY A 98 -26.19 6.12 -10.77
C GLY A 98 -26.56 5.73 -12.20
N SER A 99 -26.52 4.44 -12.55
CA SER A 99 -26.90 3.97 -13.88
C SER A 99 -27.57 2.60 -13.82
N ARG A 100 -28.77 2.56 -13.23
CA ARG A 100 -29.94 1.74 -13.63
C ARG A 100 -30.94 1.69 -12.48
N MET A 101 -31.93 2.57 -12.56
CA MET A 101 -33.30 2.14 -12.32
C MET A 101 -34.05 2.40 -13.64
N PRO A 102 -34.75 1.39 -14.20
CA PRO A 102 -35.74 1.63 -15.24
C PRO A 102 -36.91 2.46 -14.70
#